data_AF-A0AAP5JV26-F1
#
_entry.id   AF-A0AAP5JV26-F1
#
_cell.length_a   1.000
_cell.length_b   1.000
_cell.length_c   1.000
_cell.angle_alpha   90.00
_cell.angle_beta   90.00
_cell.angle_gamma   90.00
#
_symmetry.space_group_name_H-M   'P 1'
#
loop_
_entity.id
_entity.type
_entity.pdbx_description
1 polymer ?
#
loop_
_entity_poly.entity_id
_entity_poly.type
_entity_poly.pdbx_seq_one_letter_code
_entity_poly.pdbx_strand_id
1 'polypeptide(L)'
;MSKWCKWIAVLMVFTLLVGCSNVGDYVKDHYNLVKADGKGSNMSKVYSVEGKKVPEVSKELANEQKPKEMSKESDEQMFLLYNDQVINVQKDPKNENNTLVEINTIEYAKEHYNSSFLQTFLTAAALQSVLGGGWFNSNSNSSYKGYSSTPQQNRQQDSGSTDKKDSNTPSTSDRKGSFDTGKKDTGSSSRKNDGSAPKTKSDTGSKPGTSGRSGSFSTKKK
;
A
#
# COMPACT_ATOMS: atom_id res chain seq x y z
N MET A 1 27.49 29.81 -36.85
CA MET A 1 26.63 29.92 -35.64
C MET A 1 27.26 30.92 -34.70
N SER A 2 26.54 31.98 -34.34
CA SER A 2 27.05 33.01 -33.43
C SER A 2 27.39 32.37 -32.08
N LYS A 3 28.39 32.91 -31.38
CA LYS A 3 28.80 32.43 -30.04
C LYS A 3 27.62 32.42 -29.04
N TRP A 4 26.58 33.21 -29.33
CA TRP A 4 25.33 33.28 -28.60
C TRP A 4 24.46 32.02 -28.73
N CYS A 5 24.34 31.45 -29.93
CA CYS A 5 23.62 30.18 -30.12
C CYS A 5 24.30 29.01 -29.39
N LYS A 6 25.64 29.05 -29.26
CA LYS A 6 26.38 28.03 -28.49
C LYS A 6 26.10 28.13 -26.99
N TRP A 7 25.97 29.34 -26.45
CA TRP A 7 25.60 29.56 -25.04
C TRP A 7 24.17 29.12 -24.73
N ILE A 8 23.22 29.40 -25.63
CA ILE A 8 21.83 28.94 -25.50
C ILE A 8 21.74 27.41 -25.58
N ALA A 9 22.49 26.77 -26.48
CA ALA A 9 22.53 25.31 -26.58
C ALA A 9 23.11 24.66 -25.31
N VAL A 10 24.15 25.24 -24.71
CA VAL A 10 24.73 24.73 -23.45
C VAL A 10 23.75 24.90 -22.28
N LEU A 11 23.04 26.02 -22.18
CA LEU A 11 21.99 26.23 -21.18
C LEU A 11 20.82 25.23 -21.34
N MET A 12 20.38 24.97 -22.57
CA MET A 12 19.30 24.02 -22.84
C MET A 12 19.71 22.57 -22.48
N VAL A 13 20.94 22.17 -22.78
CA VAL A 13 21.46 20.84 -22.40
C VAL A 13 21.58 20.71 -20.88
N PHE A 14 21.95 21.79 -20.17
CA PHE A 14 22.02 21.78 -18.71
C PHE A 14 20.63 21.65 -18.06
N THR A 15 19.60 22.27 -18.64
CA THR A 15 18.21 22.10 -18.16
C THR A 15 17.64 20.70 -18.38
N LEU A 16 18.18 19.94 -19.33
CA LEU A 16 17.76 18.54 -19.58
C LEU A 16 18.48 17.54 -18.66
N LEU A 17 19.61 17.92 -18.06
CA LEU A 17 20.37 17.07 -17.11
C LEU A 17 19.89 17.18 -15.66
N VAL A 18 19.08 18.19 -15.33
CA VAL A 18 18.28 18.17 -14.09
C VAL A 18 17.20 17.12 -14.30
N GLY A 19 17.54 15.86 -14.04
CA GLY A 19 16.59 14.77 -14.08
C GLY A 19 15.36 15.16 -13.30
N CYS A 20 14.17 14.88 -13.85
CA CYS A 20 12.90 15.08 -13.17
C CYS A 20 12.87 14.18 -11.92
N SER A 21 13.47 14.60 -10.81
CA SER A 21 13.22 13.96 -9.52
C SER A 21 11.77 14.24 -9.17
N ASN A 22 11.03 13.17 -8.88
CA ASN A 22 9.70 13.27 -8.32
C ASN A 22 9.86 13.27 -6.80
N VAL A 23 9.14 14.15 -6.11
CA VAL A 23 9.12 14.19 -4.63
C VAL A 23 8.78 12.82 -4.01
N GLY A 24 8.03 11.98 -4.73
CA GLY A 24 7.71 10.63 -4.31
C GLY A 24 8.91 9.68 -4.28
N ASP A 25 9.89 9.87 -5.17
CA ASP A 25 11.14 9.11 -5.14
C ASP A 25 12.02 9.60 -3.99
N TYR A 26 12.12 10.93 -3.78
CA TYR A 26 12.81 11.51 -2.64
C TYR A 26 12.29 10.96 -1.30
N VAL A 27 10.97 11.00 -1.10
CA VAL A 27 10.34 10.46 0.11
C VAL A 27 10.64 8.97 0.29
N LYS A 28 10.60 8.20 -0.80
CA LYS A 28 10.86 6.76 -0.75
C LYS A 28 12.30 6.44 -0.38
N ASP A 29 13.26 7.25 -0.81
CA ASP A 29 14.68 7.02 -0.59
C ASP A 29 15.16 7.55 0.76
N HIS A 30 14.49 8.57 1.31
CA HIS A 30 14.90 9.23 2.56
C HIS A 30 14.05 8.88 3.78
N TYR A 31 12.79 8.45 3.62
CA TYR A 31 11.87 8.24 4.74
C TYR A 31 11.46 6.78 4.92
N ASN A 32 11.08 6.42 6.14
CA ASN A 32 10.77 5.03 6.50
C ASN A 32 9.31 4.70 6.14
N LEU A 33 9.08 3.71 5.26
CA LEU A 33 7.71 3.28 4.92
C LEU A 33 7.01 2.66 6.14
N VAL A 34 5.86 3.21 6.52
CA VAL A 34 5.00 2.74 7.62
C VAL A 34 3.86 1.89 7.12
N LYS A 35 3.19 2.34 6.06
CA LYS A 35 2.02 1.65 5.50
C LYS A 35 1.88 1.95 4.02
N ALA A 36 1.38 0.98 3.27
CA ALA A 36 0.82 1.20 1.94
C ALA A 36 -0.62 0.67 1.91
N ASP A 37 -1.49 1.39 1.23
CA ASP A 37 -2.90 1.05 1.02
C ASP A 37 -3.27 1.21 -0.45
N GLY A 38 -4.25 0.44 -0.92
CA GLY A 38 -4.68 0.45 -2.32
C GLY A 38 -3.71 -0.26 -3.30
N LYS A 39 -3.97 -0.11 -4.61
CA LYS A 39 -3.25 -0.75 -5.72
C LYS A 39 -3.30 0.09 -7.00
N GLY A 40 -2.23 0.05 -7.79
CA GLY A 40 -2.20 0.67 -9.12
C GLY A 40 -2.34 2.19 -9.05
N SER A 41 -3.26 2.75 -9.84
CA SER A 41 -3.55 4.20 -9.84
C SER A 41 -4.28 4.66 -8.59
N ASN A 42 -4.82 3.76 -7.76
CA ASN A 42 -5.54 4.12 -6.53
C ASN A 42 -4.75 3.60 -5.33
N MET A 43 -3.76 4.37 -4.89
CA MET A 43 -2.88 3.97 -3.79
C MET A 43 -2.45 5.12 -2.91
N SER A 44 -2.18 4.78 -1.65
CA SER A 44 -1.63 5.66 -0.63
C SER A 44 -0.41 5.01 0.02
N LYS A 45 0.65 5.78 0.25
CA LYS A 45 1.84 5.34 0.98
C LYS A 45 2.14 6.32 2.10
N VAL A 46 2.33 5.80 3.30
CA VAL A 46 2.63 6.57 4.50
C VAL A 46 4.05 6.27 4.92
N TYR A 47 4.83 7.32 5.11
CA TYR A 47 6.20 7.30 5.54
C TYR A 47 6.35 8.04 6.87
N SER A 48 7.28 7.63 7.71
CA SER A 48 7.65 8.31 8.96
C SER A 48 8.97 9.05 8.79
N VAL A 49 9.00 10.25 9.33
CA VAL A 49 10.16 11.14 9.37
C VAL A 49 10.49 11.41 10.83
N GLU A 50 11.69 11.04 11.25
CA GLU A 50 12.12 11.14 12.63
C GLU A 50 12.68 12.53 12.93
N GLY A 51 12.27 13.11 14.05
CA GLY A 51 12.86 14.34 14.60
C GLY A 51 12.60 15.63 13.80
N LYS A 52 11.72 15.60 12.80
CA LYS A 52 11.33 16.78 12.00
C LYS A 52 9.87 17.14 12.22
N LYS A 53 9.58 18.43 12.21
CA LYS A 53 8.21 18.96 12.34
C LYS A 53 7.51 19.04 10.98
N VAL A 54 6.17 19.10 11.00
CA VAL A 54 5.33 19.22 9.81
C VAL A 54 5.78 20.35 8.87
N PRO A 55 5.98 21.60 9.32
CA PRO A 55 6.40 22.68 8.43
C PRO A 55 7.77 22.50 7.79
N GLU A 56 8.70 21.90 8.53
CA GLU A 56 10.06 21.65 8.07
C GLU A 56 10.05 20.62 6.94
N VAL A 57 9.36 19.50 7.16
CA VAL A 57 9.18 18.45 6.15
C VAL A 57 8.43 19.01 4.94
N SER A 58 7.36 19.78 5.13
CA SER A 58 6.64 20.41 4.02
C SER A 58 7.52 21.33 3.18
N LYS A 59 8.38 22.15 3.82
CA LYS A 59 9.32 23.04 3.12
C LYS A 59 10.38 22.24 2.37
N GLU A 60 10.91 21.18 2.96
CA GLU A 60 11.86 20.27 2.33
C GLU A 60 11.29 19.64 1.06
N LEU A 61 10.08 19.08 1.13
CA LEU A 61 9.40 18.49 -0.03
C LEU A 61 9.08 19.51 -1.11
N ALA A 62 8.73 20.73 -0.72
CA ALA A 62 8.46 21.83 -1.67
C ALA A 62 9.73 22.36 -2.35
N ASN A 63 10.89 22.25 -1.68
CA ASN A 63 12.19 22.60 -2.25
C ASN A 63 12.68 21.54 -3.25
N GLU A 64 12.40 20.26 -2.98
CA GLU A 64 12.72 19.16 -3.90
C GLU A 64 11.89 19.25 -5.18
N GLN A 65 10.57 19.40 -5.04
CA GLN A 65 9.68 19.62 -6.16
C GLN A 65 8.65 20.68 -5.79
N LYS A 66 8.57 21.74 -6.62
CA LYS A 66 7.61 22.82 -6.41
C LYS A 66 6.17 22.30 -6.56
N PRO A 67 5.32 22.35 -5.51
CA PRO A 67 3.93 21.98 -5.62
C PRO A 67 3.15 23.05 -6.40
N LYS A 68 1.99 22.67 -6.95
CA LYS A 68 1.01 23.60 -7.52
C LYS A 68 0.47 24.54 -6.45
N GLU A 69 0.18 23.99 -5.28
CA GLU A 69 -0.25 24.74 -4.12
C GLU A 69 0.20 24.03 -2.85
N MET A 70 0.49 24.81 -1.82
CA MET A 70 0.76 24.33 -0.48
C MET A 70 -0.19 25.02 0.48
N SER A 71 -0.69 24.29 1.46
CA SER A 71 -1.55 24.85 2.50
C SER A 71 -0.80 25.87 3.34
N LYS A 72 -1.56 26.59 4.18
CA LYS A 72 -0.97 27.43 5.25
C LYS A 72 -0.09 26.58 6.16
N GLU A 73 0.93 27.23 6.73
CA GLU A 73 1.83 26.62 7.70
C GLU A 73 1.07 26.21 8.96
N SER A 74 1.31 24.97 9.42
CA SER A 74 0.64 24.37 10.57
C SER A 74 1.54 23.30 11.17
N ASP A 75 1.63 23.27 12.49
CA ASP A 75 2.40 22.25 13.22
C ASP A 75 1.71 20.87 13.21
N GLU A 76 0.40 20.85 12.93
CA GLU A 76 -0.41 19.63 13.01
C GLU A 76 -0.56 18.94 11.66
N GLN A 77 -0.87 19.70 10.61
CA GLN A 77 -1.20 19.14 9.30
C GLN A 77 -1.05 20.16 8.17
N MET A 78 -0.38 19.76 7.09
CA MET A 78 -0.18 20.52 5.87
C MET A 78 -0.41 19.66 4.64
N PHE A 79 -0.89 20.28 3.57
CA PHE A 79 -1.12 19.64 2.27
C PHE A 79 -0.26 20.27 1.19
N LEU A 80 0.35 19.42 0.36
CA LEU A 80 1.07 19.80 -0.84
C LEU A 80 0.40 19.14 -2.03
N LEU A 81 -0.05 19.97 -2.98
CA LEU A 81 -0.77 19.53 -4.16
C LEU A 81 0.17 19.51 -5.37
N TYR A 82 0.33 18.35 -6.00
CA TYR A 82 1.12 18.18 -7.22
C TYR A 82 0.21 17.86 -8.41
N ASN A 83 0.79 17.67 -9.59
CA ASN A 83 0.02 17.34 -10.80
C ASN A 83 -0.58 15.94 -10.76
N ASP A 84 0.11 15.01 -10.12
CA ASP A 84 -0.09 13.56 -10.17
C ASP A 84 -0.34 12.94 -8.78
N GLN A 85 -0.20 13.73 -7.72
CA GLN A 85 -0.37 13.26 -6.35
C GLN A 85 -0.77 14.38 -5.39
N VAL A 86 -1.33 13.98 -4.25
CA VAL A 86 -1.60 14.83 -3.09
C VAL A 86 -0.77 14.31 -1.93
N ILE A 87 0.07 15.16 -1.35
CA ILE A 87 0.86 14.80 -0.17
C ILE A 87 0.24 15.45 1.06
N ASN A 88 -0.04 14.63 2.06
CA ASN A 88 -0.49 15.05 3.37
C ASN A 88 0.65 14.85 4.38
N VAL A 89 1.12 15.94 4.97
CA VAL A 89 2.16 15.94 6.00
C VAL A 89 1.48 16.25 7.33
N GLN A 90 1.59 15.36 8.30
CA GLN A 90 0.85 15.46 9.56
C GLN A 90 1.69 14.97 10.73
N LYS A 91 1.39 15.46 11.93
CA LYS A 91 2.04 15.00 13.16
C LYS A 91 1.74 13.52 13.40
N ASP A 92 2.73 12.75 13.87
CA ASP A 92 2.50 11.35 14.27
C ASP A 92 1.80 11.30 15.64
N PRO A 93 0.57 10.77 15.74
CA PRO A 93 -0.13 10.69 17.03
C PRO A 93 0.54 9.72 18.02
N LYS A 94 1.43 8.83 17.56
CA LYS A 94 2.17 7.90 18.43
C LYS A 94 3.47 8.47 18.95
N ASN A 95 4.08 9.39 18.22
CA ASN A 95 5.34 10.03 18.59
C ASN A 95 5.33 11.47 18.10
N GLU A 96 5.07 12.42 19.00
CA GLU A 96 4.94 13.84 18.65
C GLU A 96 6.20 14.48 18.05
N ASN A 97 7.37 13.85 18.21
CA ASN A 97 8.62 14.29 17.60
C ASN A 97 8.78 13.82 16.15
N ASN A 98 7.88 12.94 15.69
CA ASN A 98 7.89 12.40 14.34
C ASN A 98 6.75 13.00 13.52
N THR A 99 6.98 13.02 12.22
CA THR A 99 6.01 13.45 11.22
C THR A 99 5.68 12.28 10.31
N LEU A 100 4.43 12.21 9.86
CA LEU A 100 3.97 11.25 8.87
C LEU A 100 3.76 11.97 7.54
N VAL A 101 4.32 11.40 6.48
CA VAL A 101 4.17 11.87 5.10
C VAL A 101 3.37 10.84 4.33
N GLU A 102 2.17 11.21 3.94
CA GLU A 102 1.24 10.37 3.21
C GLU A 102 1.16 10.84 1.76
N ILE A 103 1.67 10.02 0.84
CA ILE A 103 1.61 10.24 -0.60
C ILE A 103 0.40 9.52 -1.15
N ASN A 104 -0.54 10.28 -1.70
CA ASN A 104 -1.76 9.77 -2.31
C ASN A 104 -1.76 10.01 -3.81
N THR A 105 -2.11 9.00 -4.60
CA THR A 105 -2.44 9.24 -6.01
C THR A 105 -3.70 10.10 -6.12
N ILE A 106 -3.89 10.71 -7.28
CA ILE A 106 -5.08 11.52 -7.56
C ILE A 106 -6.37 10.70 -7.38
N GLU A 107 -6.40 9.46 -7.84
CA GLU A 107 -7.58 8.59 -7.71
C GLU A 107 -7.86 8.26 -6.24
N TYR A 108 -6.83 7.93 -5.46
CA TYR A 108 -6.99 7.70 -4.01
C TYR A 108 -7.51 8.95 -3.33
N ALA A 109 -6.95 10.11 -3.66
CA ALA A 109 -7.36 11.37 -3.06
C ALA A 109 -8.83 11.71 -3.37
N LYS A 110 -9.27 11.43 -4.60
CA LYS A 110 -10.67 11.65 -5.02
C LYS A 110 -11.67 10.78 -4.28
N GLU A 111 -11.32 9.51 -4.09
CA GLU A 111 -12.21 8.54 -3.46
C GLU A 111 -12.28 8.76 -1.94
N HIS A 112 -11.12 9.01 -1.32
CA HIS A 112 -11.00 9.01 0.13
C HIS A 112 -11.14 10.40 0.75
N TYR A 113 -10.67 11.51 0.16
CA TYR A 113 -10.84 12.81 0.81
C TYR A 113 -12.19 13.43 0.52
N ASN A 114 -12.75 14.08 1.54
CA ASN A 114 -13.91 14.95 1.36
C ASN A 114 -13.47 16.31 0.79
N SER A 115 -14.24 16.84 -0.16
CA SER A 115 -13.96 18.11 -0.82
C SER A 115 -13.92 19.30 0.15
N SER A 116 -14.85 19.38 1.10
CA SER A 116 -14.91 20.45 2.09
C SER A 116 -13.71 20.43 3.04
N PHE A 117 -13.21 19.23 3.35
CA PHE A 117 -12.02 19.08 4.17
C PHE A 117 -10.78 19.62 3.44
N LEU A 118 -10.51 19.17 2.21
CA LEU A 118 -9.34 19.66 1.45
C LEU A 118 -9.44 21.15 1.14
N GLN A 119 -10.65 21.69 0.93
CA GLN A 119 -10.87 23.13 0.75
C GLN A 119 -10.52 23.98 1.98
N THR A 120 -10.41 23.37 3.17
CA THR A 120 -9.95 24.07 4.37
C THR A 120 -8.45 24.40 4.28
N PHE A 121 -7.69 23.62 3.50
CA PHE A 121 -6.25 23.73 3.36
C PHE A 121 -5.80 24.32 2.03
N LEU A 122 -6.53 24.00 0.95
CA LEU A 122 -6.17 24.31 -0.42
C LEU A 122 -7.31 25.05 -1.13
N THR A 123 -6.98 25.89 -2.11
CA THR A 123 -8.00 26.61 -2.87
C THR A 123 -8.82 25.65 -3.75
N ALA A 124 -10.10 25.98 -3.92
CA ALA A 124 -10.98 25.26 -4.84
C ALA A 124 -10.41 25.27 -6.28
N ALA A 125 -9.76 26.35 -6.70
CA ALA A 125 -9.16 26.46 -8.03
C ALA A 125 -8.02 25.46 -8.25
N ALA A 126 -7.10 25.31 -7.28
CA ALA A 126 -6.00 24.36 -7.41
C ALA A 126 -6.50 22.93 -7.34
N LEU A 127 -7.39 22.63 -6.39
CA LEU A 127 -8.05 21.33 -6.29
C LEU A 127 -8.81 20.98 -7.58
N GLN A 128 -9.52 21.93 -8.20
CA GLN A 128 -10.18 21.74 -9.50
C GLN A 128 -9.18 21.41 -10.61
N SER A 129 -8.02 22.06 -10.62
CA SER A 129 -7.00 21.86 -11.66
C SER A 129 -6.34 20.47 -11.62
N VAL A 130 -6.40 19.78 -10.47
CA VAL A 130 -5.74 18.48 -10.26
C VAL A 130 -6.77 17.36 -10.13
N LEU A 131 -7.79 17.55 -9.29
CA LEU A 131 -8.84 16.57 -9.02
C LEU A 131 -10.00 16.68 -10.03
N GLY A 132 -10.05 17.75 -10.84
CA GLY A 132 -11.08 17.94 -11.86
C GLY A 132 -12.38 18.52 -11.28
N GLY A 133 -13.09 19.32 -12.10
CA GLY A 133 -14.27 20.06 -11.67
C GLY A 133 -15.45 19.20 -11.20
N GLY A 134 -15.59 17.97 -11.72
CA GLY A 134 -16.66 17.06 -11.31
C GLY A 134 -16.49 16.49 -9.90
N TRP A 135 -15.28 16.54 -9.32
CA TRP A 135 -15.00 15.94 -8.03
C TRP A 135 -15.70 16.66 -6.87
N PHE A 136 -15.85 18.00 -6.93
CA PHE A 136 -16.54 18.78 -5.89
C PHE A 136 -18.02 18.41 -5.74
N ASN A 137 -18.64 18.00 -6.85
CA ASN A 137 -20.03 17.55 -6.88
C ASN A 137 -20.16 16.05 -6.58
N SER A 138 -19.05 15.32 -6.50
CA SER A 138 -19.08 13.93 -6.07
C SER A 138 -19.25 13.91 -4.55
N ASN A 139 -20.41 13.43 -4.11
CA ASN A 139 -20.77 13.36 -2.70
C ASN A 139 -20.03 12.17 -2.05
N SER A 140 -18.70 12.27 -1.93
CA SER A 140 -17.90 11.32 -1.14
C SER A 140 -18.24 11.54 0.33
N ASN A 141 -19.03 10.62 0.90
CA ASN A 141 -19.35 10.57 2.33
C ASN A 141 -18.16 10.07 3.18
N SER A 142 -16.93 10.23 2.68
CA SER A 142 -15.74 9.81 3.39
C SER A 142 -15.42 10.79 4.51
N SER A 143 -15.17 10.25 5.70
CA SER A 143 -14.71 11.00 6.88
C SER A 143 -13.18 11.05 6.99
N TYR A 144 -12.47 10.56 5.97
CA TYR A 144 -11.01 10.50 5.98
C TYR A 144 -10.40 11.90 5.93
N LYS A 145 -9.51 12.18 6.89
CA LYS A 145 -8.78 13.44 7.04
C LYS A 145 -7.26 13.24 6.98
N GLY A 146 -6.82 12.06 6.49
CA GLY A 146 -5.43 11.65 6.51
C GLY A 146 -5.17 10.48 7.45
N TYR A 147 -3.97 9.92 7.37
CA TYR A 147 -3.64 8.67 8.03
C TYR A 147 -3.83 8.69 9.55
N SER A 148 -3.64 9.83 10.21
CA SER A 148 -3.78 9.99 11.67
C SER A 148 -5.24 9.98 12.12
N SER A 149 -6.16 10.30 11.20
CA SER A 149 -7.60 10.32 11.45
C SER A 149 -8.25 8.94 11.35
N THR A 150 -7.58 7.98 10.72
CA THR A 150 -8.08 6.60 10.74
C THR A 150 -7.86 6.03 12.13
N PRO A 151 -8.91 5.55 12.82
CA PRO A 151 -8.69 4.80 14.05
C PRO A 151 -7.77 3.65 13.66
N GLN A 152 -6.55 3.70 14.19
CA GLN A 152 -5.65 2.55 14.18
C GLN A 152 -6.46 1.49 14.93
N GLN A 153 -7.10 0.57 14.19
CA GLN A 153 -7.64 -0.61 14.83
C GLN A 153 -6.49 -1.16 15.63
N ASN A 154 -6.72 -1.19 16.94
CA ASN A 154 -5.79 -1.64 17.95
C ASN A 154 -5.42 -3.07 17.55
N ARG A 155 -4.41 -3.23 16.68
CA ARG A 155 -3.68 -4.47 16.58
C ARG A 155 -3.02 -4.52 17.93
N GLN A 156 -3.65 -5.29 18.82
CA GLN A 156 -3.15 -5.62 20.13
C GLN A 156 -1.65 -5.80 19.99
N GLN A 157 -0.95 -4.77 20.42
CA GLN A 157 0.43 -4.88 20.77
C GLN A 157 0.33 -5.69 22.06
N ASP A 158 0.44 -7.01 21.89
CA ASP A 158 0.46 -7.95 22.99
C ASP A 158 1.62 -7.55 23.89
N SER A 159 1.29 -6.85 24.97
CA SER A 159 2.21 -6.39 25.98
C SER A 159 1.55 -6.64 27.32
N GLY A 160 1.85 -7.82 27.87
CA GLY A 160 1.78 -8.07 29.30
C GLY A 160 0.99 -9.31 29.72
N SER A 161 1.59 -10.49 29.57
CA SER A 161 1.63 -11.47 30.66
C SER A 161 2.89 -12.32 30.52
N THR A 162 3.71 -12.26 31.56
CA THR A 162 4.98 -12.96 31.76
C THR A 162 4.86 -14.48 31.57
N ASP A 163 5.56 -15.05 30.57
CA ASP A 163 6.54 -16.12 30.78
C ASP A 163 7.20 -16.60 29.46
N LYS A 164 8.53 -16.58 29.44
CA LYS A 164 9.49 -17.36 28.62
C LYS A 164 9.48 -17.25 27.08
N LYS A 165 10.50 -16.53 26.59
CA LYS A 165 11.53 -16.95 25.61
C LYS A 165 11.08 -17.87 24.45
N ASP A 166 10.96 -17.30 23.26
CA ASP A 166 11.81 -17.69 22.11
C ASP A 166 11.69 -16.66 20.96
N SER A 167 12.85 -16.16 20.51
CA SER A 167 12.96 -15.31 19.32
C SER A 167 12.79 -16.18 18.08
N ASN A 168 11.79 -15.90 17.24
CA ASN A 168 11.78 -16.22 15.81
C ASN A 168 10.55 -15.58 15.15
N THR A 169 10.62 -14.28 14.83
CA THR A 169 9.74 -13.68 13.82
C THR A 169 10.42 -13.81 12.45
N PRO A 170 9.81 -14.50 11.46
CA PRO A 170 10.45 -14.65 10.16
C PRO A 170 10.37 -13.33 9.38
N SER A 171 11.53 -12.70 9.17
CA SER A 171 11.73 -11.70 8.13
C SER A 171 11.87 -12.42 6.79
N THR A 172 10.92 -12.22 5.86
CA THR A 172 11.04 -12.76 4.51
C THR A 172 11.81 -11.79 3.64
N SER A 173 13.13 -11.80 3.78
CA SER A 173 14.04 -11.08 2.88
C SER A 173 14.59 -11.96 1.77
N ASP A 174 14.12 -13.20 1.60
CA ASP A 174 14.55 -14.04 0.49
C ASP A 174 13.41 -14.92 -0.02
N ARG A 175 13.19 -14.81 -1.33
CA ARG A 175 12.16 -15.48 -2.12
C ARG A 175 12.42 -16.99 -2.20
N LYS A 176 12.21 -17.71 -1.11
CA LYS A 176 12.30 -19.18 -1.08
C LYS A 176 11.17 -19.76 -0.22
N GLY A 177 10.04 -20.07 -0.84
CA GLY A 177 8.92 -20.74 -0.20
C GLY A 177 9.19 -22.24 -0.07
N SER A 178 9.01 -22.78 1.14
CA SER A 178 8.83 -24.21 1.38
C SER A 178 7.49 -24.37 2.10
N PHE A 179 6.61 -25.20 1.54
CA PHE A 179 5.30 -25.49 2.12
C PHE A 179 5.36 -26.88 2.77
N ASP A 180 5.20 -26.93 4.09
CA ASP A 180 5.14 -28.17 4.86
C ASP A 180 3.68 -28.44 5.27
N THR A 181 3.10 -29.52 4.74
CA THR A 181 1.73 -29.94 5.08
C THR A 181 1.75 -30.81 6.32
N GLY A 182 1.69 -30.17 7.49
CA GLY A 182 1.55 -30.84 8.78
C GLY A 182 0.15 -31.45 8.97
N LYS A 183 0.05 -32.76 8.81
CA LYS A 183 -1.09 -33.61 9.15
C LYS A 183 -1.21 -33.71 10.69
N LYS A 184 -2.34 -33.31 11.27
CA LYS A 184 -2.69 -33.57 12.67
C LYS A 184 -3.20 -35.01 12.81
N ASP A 185 -2.43 -35.86 13.47
CA ASP A 185 -2.91 -37.13 14.05
C ASP A 185 -3.07 -36.94 15.57
N THR A 186 -4.27 -37.21 16.11
CA THR A 186 -4.52 -37.44 17.54
C THR A 186 -5.18 -38.81 17.65
N GLY A 187 -4.51 -39.71 18.37
CA GLY A 187 -4.66 -41.15 18.21
C GLY A 187 -5.59 -41.88 19.17
N SER A 188 -5.35 -43.20 19.23
CA SER A 188 -6.04 -44.28 19.98
C SER A 188 -7.25 -44.86 19.23
N SER A 189 -7.43 -46.16 19.00
CA SER A 189 -6.82 -47.40 19.52
C SER A 189 -7.23 -48.58 18.62
N SER A 190 -6.49 -49.69 18.76
CA SER A 190 -6.89 -51.10 18.54
C SER A 190 -7.22 -51.58 17.11
N ARG A 191 -6.30 -52.40 16.58
CA ARG A 191 -6.56 -53.40 15.53
C ARG A 191 -7.47 -54.51 16.07
N LYS A 192 -8.43 -54.98 15.27
CA LYS A 192 -8.84 -56.39 15.17
C LYS A 192 -9.74 -56.59 13.94
N ASN A 193 -9.22 -57.38 13.00
CA ASN A 193 -9.97 -58.08 11.98
C ASN A 193 -10.66 -59.28 12.65
N ASP A 194 -11.98 -59.37 12.57
CA ASP A 194 -12.74 -60.61 12.78
C ASP A 194 -14.03 -60.52 11.94
N GLY A 195 -14.30 -61.57 11.17
CA GLY A 195 -15.38 -61.60 10.19
C GLY A 195 -16.68 -62.11 10.79
N SER A 196 -17.82 -61.63 10.26
CA SER A 196 -19.00 -62.42 9.88
C SER A 196 -20.14 -61.52 9.39
N ALA A 197 -20.94 -62.07 8.48
CA ALA A 197 -21.90 -61.44 7.58
C ALA A 197 -23.11 -60.74 8.23
N PRO A 198 -23.89 -59.98 7.43
CA PRO A 198 -25.30 -60.38 7.27
C PRO A 198 -25.85 -60.30 5.83
N LYS A 199 -26.36 -61.46 5.40
CA LYS A 199 -27.63 -61.76 4.69
C LYS A 199 -28.15 -60.82 3.58
N THR A 200 -27.98 -61.33 2.36
CA THR A 200 -28.91 -61.43 1.20
C THR A 200 -30.32 -60.80 1.31
N LYS A 201 -30.66 -59.99 0.30
CA LYS A 201 -31.86 -60.16 -0.55
C LYS A 201 -31.55 -59.77 -2.00
N SER A 202 -31.88 -60.67 -2.92
CA SER A 202 -32.09 -60.45 -4.37
C SER A 202 -33.15 -59.35 -4.57
N ASP A 203 -33.14 -58.53 -5.62
CA ASP A 203 -33.30 -58.95 -7.02
C ASP A 203 -33.02 -57.80 -8.02
N THR A 204 -32.64 -58.20 -9.24
CA THR A 204 -32.79 -57.53 -10.55
C THR A 204 -32.06 -56.20 -10.86
N GLY A 205 -31.05 -56.26 -11.76
CA GLY A 205 -30.72 -55.12 -12.65
C GLY A 205 -29.24 -54.88 -13.01
N SER A 206 -28.73 -55.62 -13.99
CA SER A 206 -27.70 -55.26 -15.00
C SER A 206 -26.34 -54.64 -14.58
N LYS A 207 -25.26 -55.39 -14.86
CA LYS A 207 -23.82 -55.05 -14.79
C LYS A 207 -23.45 -53.75 -15.54
N PRO A 208 -22.54 -52.90 -15.01
CA PRO A 208 -21.88 -51.86 -15.79
C PRO A 208 -20.73 -52.46 -16.61
N GLY A 209 -20.78 -52.26 -17.94
CA GLY A 209 -19.71 -52.60 -18.87
C GLY A 209 -18.58 -51.57 -18.83
N THR A 210 -17.34 -52.06 -18.86
CA THR A 210 -16.12 -51.26 -18.99
C THR A 210 -15.85 -50.91 -20.45
N SER A 211 -15.81 -49.62 -20.77
CA SER A 211 -15.08 -49.04 -21.91
C SER A 211 -14.49 -47.72 -21.37
N GLY A 212 -13.19 -47.43 -21.46
CA GLY A 212 -12.32 -47.50 -22.63
C GLY A 212 -11.93 -46.06 -22.96
N ARG A 213 -11.10 -45.41 -22.13
CA ARG A 213 -10.52 -44.11 -22.47
C ARG A 213 -9.10 -43.97 -21.92
N SER A 214 -8.14 -44.34 -22.76
CA SER A 214 -6.73 -44.00 -22.64
C SER A 214 -6.54 -42.51 -22.97
N GLY A 215 -5.93 -41.76 -22.06
CA GLY A 215 -5.45 -40.40 -22.29
C GLY A 215 -4.00 -40.33 -21.84
N SER A 216 -3.07 -40.35 -22.79
CA SER A 216 -1.63 -40.29 -22.54
C SER A 216 -1.18 -38.82 -22.57
N PHE A 217 -0.68 -38.31 -21.44
CA PHE A 217 -0.01 -37.01 -21.37
C PHE A 217 1.51 -37.23 -21.41
N SER A 218 2.13 -36.88 -22.54
CA SER A 218 3.58 -36.86 -22.67
C SER A 218 4.11 -35.46 -22.38
N THR A 219 4.95 -35.34 -21.35
CA THR A 219 5.74 -34.15 -21.07
C THR A 219 7.11 -34.31 -21.72
N LYS A 220 7.37 -33.54 -22.78
CA LYS A 220 8.68 -33.52 -23.45
C LYS A 220 9.62 -32.62 -22.64
N LYS A 221 10.59 -33.21 -21.94
CA LYS A 221 11.77 -32.49 -21.42
C LYS A 221 12.89 -32.56 -22.45
N LYS A 222 13.38 -31.40 -22.88
CA LYS A 222 14.80 -31.09 -23.05
C LYS A 222 14.97 -29.58 -23.02
#